data_AF-A0AAE5CP02-F1
#
_entry.id   AF-A0AAE5CP02-F1
#
_cell.length_a   1.000
_cell.length_b   1.000
_cell.length_c   1.000
_cell.angle_alpha   90.00
_cell.angle_beta   90.00
_cell.angle_gamma   90.00
#
_symmetry.space_group_name_H-M   'P 1'
#
loop_
_entity.id
_entity.type
_entity.pdbx_description
1 polymer ?
#
loop_
_entity_poly.entity_id
_entity_poly.type
_entity_poly.pdbx_seq_one_letter_code
_entity_poly.pdbx_strand_id
1 'polypeptide(L)'
;MWIVPALVGFVVLMWLGIGWLSSLFKNYEHTLESAVTLGIVGAASLYSGWRTAGAVAPAWSIGARTGIALAAGLMLFTLSSFMVVTLWMAFLTRRFDEAIAALDSEEEFILRQLESMRWQAYVRSQELPGPQEVEPRAPDPRDEWRKAVEAWEQGGGAARIRSLKVLEWRDETARKTPGELRDDILSLEREIDVEQDEAKKDQVRARLAVYKLALYEKEPPLREHKVKTGPEKEFKADETVLRQRLQEIHRELQLVKFEKTRFMRSRVRLGWRSQR
;
A
#
# COMPACT_ATOMS: atom_id res chain seq x y z
N MET A 1 -38.66 -40.89 -25.44
CA MET A 1 -38.35 -40.76 -24.00
C MET A 1 -38.07 -39.29 -23.62
N TRP A 2 -38.95 -38.35 -23.99
CA TRP A 2 -38.74 -36.90 -23.75
C TRP A 2 -39.55 -36.35 -22.56
N ILE A 3 -40.54 -37.12 -22.08
CA ILE A 3 -41.46 -36.70 -21.02
C ILE A 3 -40.74 -36.54 -19.69
N VAL A 4 -39.90 -37.52 -19.32
CA VAL A 4 -39.13 -37.49 -18.05
C VAL A 4 -38.19 -36.28 -17.99
N PRO A 5 -37.29 -36.03 -18.97
CA PRO A 5 -36.42 -34.84 -18.91
C PRO A 5 -37.19 -33.52 -18.98
N ALA A 6 -38.31 -33.46 -19.70
CA ALA A 6 -39.17 -32.26 -19.72
C ALA A 6 -39.80 -31.97 -18.35
N LEU A 7 -40.27 -33.02 -17.66
CA LEU A 7 -40.88 -32.90 -16.33
C LEU A 7 -39.84 -32.51 -15.28
N VAL A 8 -38.64 -33.10 -15.33
CA VAL A 8 -37.51 -32.69 -14.48
C VAL A 8 -37.13 -31.23 -14.74
N GLY A 9 -37.00 -30.81 -15.99
CA GLY A 9 -36.71 -29.42 -16.35
C GLY A 9 -37.77 -28.45 -15.84
N PHE A 10 -39.05 -28.82 -15.93
CA PHE A 10 -40.17 -28.03 -15.40
C PHE A 10 -40.08 -27.86 -13.87
N VAL A 11 -39.82 -28.94 -13.14
CA VAL A 11 -39.67 -28.90 -11.67
C VAL A 11 -38.50 -28.01 -11.25
N VAL A 12 -37.36 -28.12 -11.94
CA VAL A 12 -36.18 -27.26 -11.69
C VAL A 12 -36.49 -25.79 -11.96
N LEU A 13 -37.15 -25.47 -13.08
CA LEU A 13 -37.55 -24.10 -13.41
C LEU A 13 -38.54 -23.53 -12.39
N MET A 14 -39.51 -24.32 -11.94
CA MET A 14 -40.43 -23.93 -10.87
C MET A 14 -39.69 -23.64 -9.56
N TRP A 15 -38.78 -24.53 -9.16
CA TRP A 15 -37.97 -24.36 -7.95
C TRP A 15 -37.12 -23.09 -8.01
N LEU A 16 -36.42 -22.86 -9.13
CA LEU A 16 -35.65 -21.64 -9.37
C LEU A 16 -36.54 -20.40 -9.35
N GLY A 17 -37.73 -20.45 -9.97
CA GLY A 17 -38.69 -19.37 -9.98
C GLY A 17 -39.21 -19.00 -8.58
N ILE A 18 -39.54 -20.00 -7.76
CA ILE A 18 -39.99 -19.80 -6.37
C ILE A 18 -38.85 -19.25 -5.51
N GLY A 19 -37.64 -19.79 -5.65
CA GLY A 19 -36.45 -19.29 -4.97
C GLY A 19 -36.14 -17.84 -5.33
N TRP A 20 -36.24 -17.50 -6.62
CA TRP A 20 -36.09 -16.14 -7.12
C TRP A 20 -37.14 -15.21 -6.54
N LEU A 21 -38.42 -15.57 -6.58
CA LEU A 21 -39.51 -14.77 -5.99
C LEU A 21 -39.26 -14.50 -4.51
N SER A 22 -38.87 -15.54 -3.75
CA SER A 22 -38.55 -15.42 -2.33
C SER A 22 -37.39 -14.44 -2.08
N SER A 23 -36.34 -14.52 -2.90
CA SER A 23 -35.21 -13.58 -2.88
C SER A 23 -35.67 -12.16 -3.20
N LEU A 24 -36.53 -12.01 -4.22
CA LEU A 24 -37.08 -10.72 -4.66
C LEU A 24 -37.79 -10.00 -3.50
N PHE A 25 -38.65 -10.71 -2.76
CA PHE A 25 -39.37 -10.15 -1.61
C PHE A 25 -38.50 -9.92 -0.37
N LYS A 26 -37.48 -10.76 -0.11
CA LYS A 26 -36.71 -10.70 1.14
C LYS A 26 -35.50 -9.77 1.07
N ASN A 27 -34.85 -9.72 -0.09
CA ASN A 27 -33.53 -9.12 -0.26
C ASN A 27 -33.57 -7.72 -0.93
N TYR A 28 -34.70 -7.34 -1.53
CA TYR A 28 -34.84 -6.07 -2.24
C TYR A 28 -35.84 -5.14 -1.55
N GLU A 29 -35.48 -3.87 -1.44
CA GLU A 29 -36.42 -2.81 -1.03
C GLU A 29 -37.14 -2.29 -2.27
N HIS A 30 -38.43 -2.57 -2.33
CA HIS A 30 -39.29 -2.15 -3.43
C HIS A 30 -39.61 -0.66 -3.34
N THR A 31 -38.94 0.15 -4.16
CA THR A 31 -39.36 1.52 -4.41
C THR A 31 -40.54 1.55 -5.38
N LEU A 32 -41.25 2.66 -5.45
CA LEU A 32 -42.36 2.86 -6.40
C LEU A 32 -41.90 2.67 -7.85
N GLU A 33 -40.66 3.04 -8.19
CA GLU A 33 -40.05 2.83 -9.51
C GLU A 33 -39.87 1.34 -9.82
N SER A 34 -39.33 0.57 -8.86
CA SER A 34 -39.17 -0.88 -9.01
C SER A 34 -40.50 -1.63 -9.08
N ALA A 35 -41.51 -1.16 -8.34
CA ALA A 35 -42.84 -1.75 -8.36
C ALA A 35 -43.53 -1.51 -9.72
N VAL A 36 -43.40 -0.31 -10.29
CA VAL A 36 -43.94 0.01 -11.62
C VAL A 36 -43.24 -0.81 -12.71
N THR A 37 -41.92 -0.89 -12.70
CA THR A 37 -41.16 -1.64 -13.71
C THR A 37 -41.45 -3.14 -13.64
N LEU A 38 -41.45 -3.74 -12.45
CA LEU A 38 -41.85 -5.14 -12.26
C LEU A 38 -43.33 -5.35 -12.62
N GLY A 39 -44.20 -4.38 -12.34
CA GLY A 39 -45.61 -4.41 -12.74
C GLY A 39 -45.78 -4.45 -14.26
N ILE A 40 -45.03 -3.63 -15.00
CA ILE A 40 -45.03 -3.62 -16.47
C ILE A 40 -44.50 -4.97 -17.00
N VAL A 41 -43.40 -5.48 -16.44
CA VAL A 41 -42.84 -6.80 -16.82
C VAL A 41 -43.84 -7.92 -16.54
N GLY A 42 -44.54 -7.87 -15.40
CA GLY A 42 -45.60 -8.81 -15.04
C GLY A 42 -46.77 -8.77 -16.03
N ALA A 43 -47.28 -7.57 -16.33
CA ALA A 43 -48.35 -7.39 -17.30
C ALA A 43 -47.97 -7.88 -18.70
N ALA A 44 -46.77 -7.55 -19.17
CA ALA A 44 -46.24 -8.00 -20.46
C ALA A 44 -46.07 -9.54 -20.51
N SER A 45 -45.61 -10.14 -19.41
CA SER A 45 -45.43 -11.59 -19.29
C SER A 45 -46.78 -12.32 -19.29
N LEU A 46 -47.78 -11.82 -18.56
CA LEU A 46 -49.14 -12.37 -18.56
C LEU A 46 -49.82 -12.23 -19.93
N TYR A 47 -49.70 -11.07 -20.58
CA TYR A 47 -50.22 -10.86 -21.92
C TYR A 47 -49.59 -11.83 -22.94
N SER A 48 -48.27 -12.00 -22.86
CA SER A 48 -47.53 -12.95 -23.70
C SER A 48 -47.96 -14.40 -23.42
N GLY A 49 -48.08 -14.78 -22.14
CA GLY A 49 -48.59 -16.08 -21.71
C GLY A 49 -49.99 -16.36 -22.28
N TRP A 50 -50.91 -15.39 -22.16
CA TRP A 50 -52.25 -15.48 -22.73
C TRP A 50 -52.23 -15.67 -24.26
N ARG A 51 -51.41 -14.89 -24.97
CA ARG A 51 -51.26 -14.99 -26.42
C ARG A 51 -50.71 -16.36 -26.83
N THR A 52 -49.70 -16.88 -26.12
CA THR A 52 -49.13 -18.20 -26.39
C THR A 52 -50.11 -19.32 -26.14
N ALA A 53 -50.88 -19.27 -25.05
CA ALA A 53 -51.92 -20.27 -24.76
C ALA A 53 -53.01 -20.29 -25.84
N GLY A 54 -53.41 -19.12 -26.34
CA GLY A 54 -54.35 -18.99 -27.45
C GLY A 54 -53.85 -19.60 -28.76
N ALA A 55 -52.54 -19.50 -29.03
CA ALA A 55 -51.93 -20.05 -30.24
C ALA A 55 -51.70 -21.57 -30.16
N VAL A 56 -51.26 -22.08 -29.00
CA VAL A 56 -50.91 -23.51 -28.83
C VAL A 56 -52.15 -24.39 -28.65
N ALA A 57 -53.17 -23.89 -27.97
CA ALA A 57 -54.33 -24.68 -27.56
C ALA A 57 -55.68 -23.99 -27.85
N PRO A 58 -55.97 -23.65 -29.13
CA PRO A 58 -57.15 -22.86 -29.52
C PRO A 58 -58.48 -23.60 -29.36
N ALA A 59 -58.47 -24.90 -29.09
CA ALA A 59 -59.68 -25.73 -28.90
C ALA A 59 -59.95 -26.10 -27.43
N TRP A 60 -59.05 -25.75 -26.50
CA TRP A 60 -59.18 -26.15 -25.09
C TRP A 60 -60.24 -25.34 -24.35
N SER A 61 -60.74 -25.87 -23.23
CA SER A 61 -61.64 -25.11 -22.36
C SER A 61 -60.97 -23.85 -21.83
N ILE A 62 -61.77 -22.82 -21.53
CA ILE A 62 -61.27 -21.53 -21.00
C ILE A 62 -60.42 -21.76 -19.75
N GLY A 63 -60.86 -22.65 -18.84
CA GLY A 63 -60.11 -22.99 -17.63
C GLY A 63 -58.76 -23.66 -17.87
N ALA A 64 -58.66 -24.54 -18.88
CA ALA A 64 -57.38 -25.16 -19.21
C ALA A 64 -56.42 -24.15 -19.89
N ARG A 65 -56.95 -23.22 -20.69
CA ARG A 65 -56.15 -22.15 -21.30
C ARG A 65 -55.65 -21.14 -20.27
N THR A 66 -56.47 -20.72 -19.32
CA THR A 66 -56.04 -19.82 -18.25
C THR A 66 -54.92 -20.45 -17.43
N GLY A 67 -55.00 -21.75 -17.14
CA GLY A 67 -53.95 -22.49 -16.43
C GLY A 67 -52.60 -22.44 -17.15
N ILE A 68 -52.57 -22.77 -18.45
CA ILE A 68 -51.33 -22.69 -19.25
C ILE A 68 -50.84 -21.24 -19.38
N ALA A 69 -51.74 -20.30 -19.64
CA ALA A 69 -51.39 -18.88 -19.77
C ALA A 69 -50.72 -18.34 -18.50
N LEU A 70 -51.25 -18.68 -17.33
CA LEU A 70 -50.66 -18.29 -16.04
C LEU A 70 -49.31 -18.96 -15.82
N ALA A 71 -49.18 -20.25 -16.12
CA ALA A 71 -47.91 -20.97 -15.97
C ALA A 71 -46.82 -20.39 -16.90
N ALA A 72 -47.14 -20.18 -18.18
CA ALA A 72 -46.24 -19.57 -19.15
C ALA A 72 -45.90 -18.12 -18.78
N GLY A 73 -46.90 -17.33 -18.37
CA GLY A 73 -46.70 -15.95 -17.93
C GLY A 73 -45.83 -15.86 -16.69
N LEU A 74 -46.00 -16.76 -15.72
CA LEU A 74 -45.16 -16.82 -14.53
C LEU A 74 -43.72 -17.15 -14.88
N MET A 75 -43.47 -18.12 -15.77
CA MET A 75 -42.11 -18.44 -16.22
C MET A 75 -41.44 -17.27 -16.95
N LEU A 76 -42.17 -16.59 -17.84
CA LEU A 76 -41.66 -15.41 -18.54
C LEU A 76 -41.36 -14.28 -17.55
N PHE A 77 -42.22 -14.09 -16.56
CA PHE A 77 -42.02 -13.09 -15.52
C PHE A 77 -40.78 -13.39 -14.67
N THR A 78 -40.58 -14.62 -14.22
CA THR A 78 -39.41 -14.96 -13.40
C THR A 78 -38.12 -14.74 -14.16
N LEU A 79 -38.05 -15.17 -15.43
CA LEU A 79 -36.86 -14.98 -16.27
C LEU A 79 -36.60 -13.49 -16.56
N SER A 80 -37.64 -12.76 -16.97
CA SER A 80 -37.53 -11.35 -17.34
C SER A 80 -37.23 -10.47 -16.13
N SER A 81 -37.88 -10.71 -14.99
CA SER A 81 -37.60 -9.99 -13.75
C SER A 81 -36.18 -10.25 -13.25
N PHE A 82 -35.68 -11.49 -13.35
CA PHE A 82 -34.29 -11.79 -13.06
C PHE A 82 -33.34 -10.98 -13.94
N MET A 83 -33.56 -10.96 -15.25
CA MET A 83 -32.73 -10.21 -16.18
C MET A 83 -32.78 -8.69 -15.91
N VAL A 84 -33.96 -8.14 -15.67
CA VAL A 84 -34.12 -6.70 -15.36
C VAL A 84 -33.42 -6.35 -14.05
N VAL A 85 -33.62 -7.13 -12.99
CA VAL A 85 -33.01 -6.85 -11.67
C VAL A 85 -31.50 -7.02 -11.71
N THR A 86 -30.97 -8.03 -12.42
CA THR A 86 -29.52 -8.21 -12.58
C THR A 86 -28.90 -7.07 -13.39
N LEU A 87 -29.55 -6.62 -14.46
CA LEU A 87 -29.11 -5.45 -15.22
C LEU A 87 -29.16 -4.18 -14.36
N TRP A 88 -30.20 -4.02 -13.55
CA TRP A 88 -30.35 -2.89 -12.63
C TRP A 88 -29.26 -2.87 -11.57
N MET A 89 -28.95 -4.05 -11.01
CA MET A 89 -27.84 -4.24 -10.08
C MET A 89 -26.51 -3.90 -10.74
N ALA A 90 -26.25 -4.40 -11.95
CA ALA A 90 -25.04 -4.06 -12.70
C ALA A 90 -24.92 -2.56 -12.94
N PHE A 91 -26.03 -1.87 -13.22
CA PHE A 91 -26.03 -0.42 -13.36
C PHE A 91 -25.73 0.31 -12.05
N LEU A 92 -26.29 -0.15 -10.92
CA LEU A 92 -26.03 0.42 -9.60
C LEU A 92 -24.58 0.17 -9.12
N THR A 93 -24.02 -1.00 -9.45
CA THR A 93 -22.62 -1.32 -9.09
C THR A 93 -21.61 -0.64 -9.99
N ARG A 94 -22.01 -0.24 -11.20
CA ARG A 94 -21.14 0.38 -12.21
C ARG A 94 -20.32 1.55 -11.66
N ARG A 95 -20.91 2.43 -10.84
CA ARG A 95 -20.17 3.56 -10.24
C ARG A 95 -19.03 3.11 -9.33
N PHE A 96 -19.25 2.00 -8.60
CA PHE A 96 -18.23 1.43 -7.72
C PHE A 96 -17.18 0.70 -8.54
N ASP A 97 -17.59 0.02 -9.62
CA ASP A 97 -16.68 -0.65 -10.54
C ASP A 97 -15.77 0.36 -11.27
N GLU A 98 -16.33 1.49 -11.72
CA GLU A 98 -15.58 2.58 -12.33
C GLU A 98 -14.60 3.23 -11.32
N ALA A 99 -15.04 3.47 -10.08
CA ALA A 99 -14.17 4.01 -9.04
C ALA A 99 -13.01 3.05 -8.68
N ILE A 100 -13.29 1.75 -8.56
CA ILE A 100 -12.27 0.74 -8.33
C ILE A 100 -11.29 0.69 -9.51
N ALA A 101 -11.80 0.65 -10.75
CA ALA A 101 -10.94 0.62 -11.94
C ALA A 101 -10.05 1.86 -12.07
N ALA A 102 -10.57 3.05 -11.72
CA ALA A 102 -9.78 4.27 -11.69
C ALA A 102 -8.65 4.19 -10.66
N LEU A 103 -8.95 3.76 -9.43
CA LEU A 103 -7.95 3.60 -8.37
C LEU A 103 -6.90 2.52 -8.70
N ASP A 104 -7.32 1.38 -9.26
CA ASP A 104 -6.41 0.32 -9.71
C ASP A 104 -5.46 0.84 -10.81
N SER A 105 -5.96 1.69 -11.73
CA SER A 105 -5.12 2.29 -12.77
C SER A 105 -4.12 3.32 -12.23
N GLU A 106 -4.50 4.08 -11.19
CA GLU A 106 -3.61 5.02 -10.50
C GLU A 106 -2.54 4.27 -9.71
N GLU A 107 -2.90 3.17 -9.03
CA GLU A 107 -1.96 2.26 -8.36
C GLU A 107 -0.92 1.72 -9.34
N GLU A 108 -1.35 1.18 -10.48
CA GLU A 108 -0.45 0.64 -11.50
C GLU A 108 0.49 1.71 -12.06
N PHE A 109 -0.01 2.93 -12.28
CA PHE A 109 0.80 4.05 -12.73
C PHE A 109 1.89 4.41 -11.72
N ILE A 110 1.56 4.50 -10.43
CA ILE A 110 2.53 4.81 -9.37
C ILE A 110 3.55 3.69 -9.21
N LEU A 111 3.13 2.42 -9.29
CA LEU A 111 4.05 1.29 -9.25
C LEU A 111 5.05 1.32 -10.40
N ARG A 112 4.60 1.62 -11.62
CA ARG A 112 5.50 1.80 -12.78
C ARG A 112 6.45 2.98 -12.59
N GLN A 113 6.00 4.09 -11.98
CA GLN A 113 6.88 5.21 -11.66
C GLN A 113 7.95 4.80 -10.63
N LEU A 114 7.58 4.14 -9.54
CA LEU A 114 8.51 3.66 -8.53
C LEU A 114 9.52 2.66 -9.11
N GLU A 115 9.08 1.76 -9.98
CA GLU A 115 9.95 0.82 -10.68
C GLU A 115 10.93 1.55 -11.60
N SER A 116 10.46 2.55 -12.35
CA SER A 116 11.32 3.38 -13.20
C SER A 116 12.36 4.16 -12.39
N MET A 117 11.99 4.70 -11.22
CA MET A 117 12.91 5.38 -10.32
C MET A 117 13.95 4.41 -9.74
N ARG A 118 13.52 3.20 -9.36
CA ARG A 118 14.42 2.14 -8.89
C ARG A 118 15.39 1.71 -9.99
N TRP A 119 14.92 1.58 -11.22
CA TRP A 119 15.75 1.28 -12.37
C TRP A 119 16.76 2.40 -12.64
N GLN A 120 16.34 3.66 -12.61
CA GLN A 120 17.23 4.81 -12.77
C GLN A 120 18.29 4.88 -11.65
N ALA A 121 17.92 4.56 -10.40
CA ALA A 121 18.87 4.47 -9.30
C ALA A 121 19.88 3.33 -9.50
N TYR A 122 19.43 2.17 -10.01
CA TYR A 122 20.29 1.03 -10.33
C TYR A 122 21.25 1.33 -11.49
N VAL A 123 20.75 1.92 -12.58
CA VAL A 123 21.59 2.34 -13.71
C VAL A 123 22.60 3.39 -13.26
N ARG A 124 22.18 4.40 -12.47
CA ARG A 124 23.12 5.40 -11.93
C ARG A 124 24.16 4.78 -10.99
N SER A 125 23.80 3.73 -10.25
CA SER A 125 24.75 2.98 -9.43
C SER A 125 25.74 2.13 -10.25
N GLN A 126 25.38 1.78 -11.49
CA GLN A 126 26.23 1.04 -12.43
C GLN A 126 27.05 1.96 -13.36
N GLU A 127 26.55 3.16 -13.66
CA GLU A 127 27.27 4.21 -14.38
C GLU A 127 28.34 4.89 -13.51
N LEU A 128 28.31 4.68 -12.20
CA LEU A 128 29.48 4.87 -11.36
C LEU A 128 30.58 3.92 -11.87
N PRO A 129 31.70 4.42 -12.39
CA PRO A 129 32.80 3.55 -12.78
C PRO A 129 33.20 2.71 -11.56
N GLY A 130 33.43 1.40 -11.79
CA GLY A 130 34.18 0.60 -10.83
C GLY A 130 35.46 1.32 -10.40
N PRO A 131 35.99 0.96 -9.23
CA PRO A 131 36.39 1.91 -8.18
C PRO A 131 36.87 3.24 -8.77
N GLN A 132 36.06 4.29 -8.62
CA GLN A 132 36.58 5.66 -8.73
C GLN A 132 37.87 5.69 -7.90
N GLU A 133 38.99 6.00 -8.56
CA GLU A 133 40.10 6.66 -7.89
C GLU A 133 39.47 7.80 -7.12
N VAL A 134 39.30 7.56 -5.82
CA VAL A 134 38.84 8.56 -4.87
C VAL A 134 39.92 9.60 -4.94
N GLU A 135 39.67 10.66 -5.72
CA GLU A 135 40.36 11.93 -5.59
C GLU A 135 40.47 12.16 -4.08
N PRO A 136 41.70 12.18 -3.51
CA PRO A 136 41.90 11.91 -2.10
C PRO A 136 41.04 12.87 -1.30
N ARG A 137 39.94 12.35 -0.77
CA ARG A 137 39.14 13.03 0.22
C ARG A 137 40.16 13.45 1.26
N ALA A 138 40.36 14.76 1.43
CA ALA A 138 41.28 15.28 2.43
C ALA A 138 40.99 14.47 3.72
N PRO A 139 41.97 13.70 4.22
CA PRO A 139 41.72 12.70 5.25
C PRO A 139 40.93 13.38 6.36
N ASP A 140 39.75 12.85 6.67
CA ASP A 140 38.99 13.41 7.79
C ASP A 140 39.90 13.23 9.01
N PRO A 141 40.33 14.31 9.68
CA PRO A 141 41.29 14.19 10.79
C PRO A 141 40.77 13.26 11.90
N ARG A 142 39.45 13.03 11.95
CA ARG A 142 38.81 12.04 12.82
C ARG A 142 39.23 10.60 12.51
N ASP A 143 39.46 10.26 11.26
CA ASP A 143 39.84 8.89 10.87
C ASP A 143 41.27 8.58 11.32
N GLU A 144 42.16 9.57 11.31
CA GLU A 144 43.51 9.43 11.86
C GLU A 144 43.48 9.24 13.38
N TRP A 145 42.68 10.05 14.09
CA TRP A 145 42.56 9.94 15.56
C TRP A 145 41.87 8.64 15.98
N ARG A 146 40.84 8.19 15.25
CA ARG A 146 40.20 6.89 15.51
C ARG A 146 41.16 5.73 15.29
N LYS A 147 41.90 5.74 14.19
CA LYS A 147 42.93 4.72 13.92
C LYS A 147 44.02 4.71 14.99
N ALA A 148 44.44 5.88 15.48
CA ALA A 148 45.43 5.97 16.55
C ALA A 148 44.92 5.35 17.87
N VAL A 149 43.66 5.60 18.23
CA VAL A 149 43.02 5.00 19.41
C VAL A 149 42.87 3.48 19.22
N GLU A 150 42.35 3.04 18.09
CA GLU A 150 42.14 1.62 17.78
C GLU A 150 43.46 0.83 17.74
N ALA A 151 44.51 1.40 17.14
CA ALA A 151 45.84 0.79 17.09
C ALA A 151 46.43 0.60 18.50
N TRP A 152 46.23 1.57 19.40
CA TRP A 152 46.69 1.45 20.78
C TRP A 152 45.87 0.45 21.59
N GLU A 153 44.54 0.47 21.44
CA GLU A 153 43.61 -0.48 22.07
C GLU A 153 43.91 -1.92 21.67
N GLN A 154 44.21 -2.17 20.39
CA GLN A 154 44.43 -3.53 19.85
C GLN A 154 45.90 -4.00 19.93
N GLY A 155 46.82 -3.14 20.35
CA GLY A 155 48.26 -3.43 20.36
C GLY A 155 48.70 -4.46 21.42
N GLY A 156 48.57 -5.76 21.14
CA GLY A 156 49.16 -6.84 21.94
C GLY A 156 48.30 -7.39 23.09
N GLY A 157 48.91 -8.18 23.98
CA GLY A 157 48.20 -9.01 24.98
C GLY A 157 47.48 -8.29 26.12
N ALA A 158 47.53 -6.95 26.17
CA ALA A 158 46.91 -6.13 27.22
C ALA A 158 45.68 -5.32 26.72
N ALA A 159 45.12 -5.68 25.56
CA ALA A 159 44.04 -4.94 24.90
C ALA A 159 42.85 -4.60 25.82
N ARG A 160 42.45 -5.54 26.70
CA ARG A 160 41.34 -5.34 27.65
C ARG A 160 41.61 -4.21 28.67
N ILE A 161 42.84 -4.06 29.13
CA ILE A 161 43.22 -3.00 30.08
C ILE A 161 43.25 -1.65 29.34
N ARG A 162 43.73 -1.64 28.10
CA ARG A 162 43.79 -0.44 27.27
C ARG A 162 42.41 0.06 26.85
N SER A 163 41.48 -0.82 26.49
CA SER A 163 40.10 -0.44 26.19
C SER A 163 39.39 0.17 27.39
N LEU A 164 39.62 -0.37 28.60
CA LEU A 164 39.13 0.22 29.85
C LEU A 164 39.71 1.62 30.07
N LYS A 165 41.00 1.81 29.76
CA LYS A 165 41.66 3.11 29.90
C LYS A 165 41.15 4.15 28.89
N VAL A 166 40.86 3.75 27.65
CA VAL A 166 40.22 4.64 26.67
C VAL A 166 38.83 5.05 27.11
N LEU A 167 38.04 4.14 27.69
CA LEU A 167 36.73 4.47 28.25
C LEU A 167 36.85 5.49 29.39
N GLU A 168 37.81 5.33 30.29
CA GLU A 168 38.08 6.30 31.37
C GLU A 168 38.41 7.69 30.80
N TRP A 169 39.25 7.77 29.76
CA TRP A 169 39.56 9.05 29.10
C TRP A 169 38.36 9.65 28.37
N ARG A 170 37.47 8.83 27.80
CA ARG A 170 36.22 9.31 27.21
C ARG A 170 35.29 9.89 28.28
N ASP A 171 35.20 9.26 29.45
CA ASP A 171 34.43 9.77 30.58
C ASP A 171 35.03 11.06 31.17
N GLU A 172 36.36 11.16 31.24
CA GLU A 172 37.07 12.39 31.62
C GLU A 172 36.77 13.55 30.66
N THR A 173 36.91 13.31 29.35
CA THR A 173 36.73 14.33 28.31
C THR A 173 35.27 14.76 28.16
N ALA A 174 34.31 13.87 28.43
CA ALA A 174 32.89 14.20 28.46
C ALA A 174 32.58 15.29 29.50
N ARG A 175 33.24 15.26 30.68
CA ARG A 175 33.02 16.20 31.79
C ARG A 175 33.73 17.55 31.63
N LYS A 176 34.75 17.63 30.78
CA LYS A 176 35.56 18.85 30.58
C LYS A 176 34.92 19.83 29.60
N THR A 177 35.15 21.12 29.78
CA THR A 177 34.71 22.17 28.84
C THR A 177 35.63 22.25 27.61
N PRO A 178 35.20 22.83 26.48
CA PRO A 178 36.06 22.98 25.30
C PRO A 178 37.36 23.75 25.56
N GLY A 179 37.34 24.73 26.48
CA GLY A 179 38.54 25.47 26.90
C GLY A 179 39.54 24.57 27.63
N GLU A 180 39.08 23.81 28.62
CA GLU A 180 39.90 22.85 29.37
C GLU A 180 40.46 21.75 28.45
N LEU A 181 39.66 21.28 27.48
CA LEU A 181 40.13 20.29 26.50
C LEU A 181 41.27 20.84 25.63
N ARG A 182 41.23 22.12 25.23
CA ARG A 182 42.33 22.74 24.46
C ARG A 182 43.60 22.89 25.29
N ASP A 183 43.47 23.31 26.53
CA ASP A 183 44.61 23.43 27.45
C ASP A 183 45.26 22.07 27.71
N ASP A 184 44.45 21.03 27.90
CA ASP A 184 44.93 19.65 28.07
C ASP A 184 45.56 19.08 26.79
N ILE A 185 45.02 19.38 25.61
CA ILE A 185 45.62 19.01 24.32
C ILE A 185 47.03 19.60 24.20
N LEU A 186 47.19 20.90 24.51
CA LEU A 186 48.49 21.57 24.47
C LEU A 186 49.47 21.00 25.50
N SER A 187 48.97 20.63 26.69
CA SER A 187 49.78 19.96 27.72
C SER A 187 50.27 18.59 27.26
N LEU A 188 49.38 17.77 26.70
CA LEU A 188 49.69 16.42 26.18
C LEU A 188 50.64 16.48 24.98
N GLU A 189 50.53 17.48 24.11
CA GLU A 189 51.48 17.69 23.01
C GLU A 189 52.90 17.97 23.53
N ARG A 190 53.04 18.80 24.57
CA ARG A 190 54.35 19.06 25.21
C ARG A 190 54.90 17.82 25.91
N GLU A 191 54.03 17.02 26.52
CA GLU A 191 54.42 15.77 27.20
C GLU A 191 54.99 14.74 26.19
N ILE A 192 54.41 14.64 24.99
CA ILE A 192 54.92 13.78 23.90
C ILE A 192 56.32 14.19 23.45
N ASP A 193 56.62 15.49 23.45
CA ASP A 193 57.93 16.02 23.01
C ASP A 193 59.04 15.77 24.05
N VAL A 194 58.67 15.66 25.33
CA VAL A 194 59.62 15.46 26.44
C VAL A 194 59.81 13.98 26.79
N GLU A 195 58.81 13.13 26.54
CA GLU A 195 58.85 11.70 26.89
C GLU A 195 59.82 10.89 26.01
N GLN A 196 60.72 10.17 26.66
CA GLN A 196 61.75 9.34 26.00
C GLN A 196 61.35 7.87 25.89
N ASP A 197 60.39 7.41 26.71
CA ASP A 197 59.86 6.05 26.66
C ASP A 197 58.80 5.91 25.57
N GLU A 198 59.10 5.13 24.53
CA GLU A 198 58.19 4.90 23.39
C GLU A 198 56.84 4.30 23.82
N ALA A 199 56.79 3.45 24.85
CA ALA A 199 55.54 2.85 25.29
C ALA A 199 54.60 3.88 25.95
N LYS A 200 55.18 4.82 26.71
CA LYS A 200 54.45 5.94 27.31
C LYS A 200 54.06 6.96 26.24
N LYS A 201 54.95 7.22 25.29
CA LYS A 201 54.69 8.12 24.16
C LYS A 201 53.48 7.66 23.35
N ASP A 202 53.35 6.36 23.08
CA ASP A 202 52.18 5.81 22.40
C ASP A 202 50.90 5.91 23.23
N GLN A 203 50.99 5.75 24.55
CA GLN A 203 49.88 5.99 25.47
C GLN A 203 49.43 7.46 25.47
N VAL A 204 50.36 8.41 25.51
CA VAL A 204 50.05 9.86 25.49
C VAL A 204 49.50 10.26 24.12
N ARG A 205 50.00 9.69 23.01
CA ARG A 205 49.43 9.88 21.65
C ARG A 205 48.00 9.37 21.54
N ALA A 206 47.70 8.19 22.09
CA ALA A 206 46.35 7.65 22.11
C ALA A 206 45.40 8.53 22.96
N ARG A 207 45.87 9.00 24.12
CA ARG A 207 45.13 9.94 24.97
C ARG A 207 44.86 11.27 24.25
N LEU A 208 45.87 11.82 23.56
CA LEU A 208 45.75 13.03 22.76
C LEU A 208 44.69 12.88 21.66
N ALA A 209 44.66 11.73 20.97
CA ALA A 209 43.67 11.43 19.94
C ALA A 209 42.23 11.40 20.49
N VAL A 210 42.01 10.83 21.70
CA VAL A 210 40.71 10.87 22.38
C VAL A 210 40.29 12.31 22.68
N TYR A 211 41.21 13.15 23.17
CA TYR A 211 40.93 14.54 23.51
C TYR A 211 40.63 15.40 22.26
N LYS A 212 41.36 15.18 21.15
CA LYS A 212 41.08 15.83 19.86
C LYS A 212 39.73 15.43 19.28
N LEU A 213 39.33 14.15 19.41
CA LEU A 213 38.00 13.68 19.03
C LEU A 213 36.90 14.35 19.86
N ALA A 214 37.06 14.41 21.19
CA ALA A 214 36.07 15.03 22.07
C ALA A 214 35.92 16.54 21.83
N LEU A 215 37.04 17.25 21.56
CA LEU A 215 37.00 18.67 21.20
C LEU A 215 36.26 18.87 19.87
N TYR A 216 36.53 18.03 18.86
CA TYR A 216 35.87 18.08 17.56
C TYR A 216 34.35 17.81 17.65
N GLU A 217 33.92 16.94 18.57
CA GLU A 217 32.49 16.69 18.82
C GLU A 217 31.79 17.88 19.48
N LYS A 218 32.47 18.60 20.37
CA LYS A 218 31.93 19.77 21.10
C LYS A 218 31.99 21.06 20.28
N GLU A 219 33.01 21.22 19.45
CA GLU A 219 33.20 22.34 18.55
C GLU A 219 33.50 21.83 17.14
N PRO A 220 32.48 21.34 16.42
CA PRO A 220 32.67 21.01 15.02
C PRO A 220 33.09 22.30 14.30
N PRO A 221 34.16 22.29 13.49
CA PRO A 221 34.49 23.45 12.68
C PRO A 221 33.24 23.81 11.88
N LEU A 222 32.93 25.11 11.79
CA LEU A 222 31.94 25.67 10.88
C LEU A 222 32.38 25.32 9.46
N ARG A 223 32.13 24.08 9.04
CA ARG A 223 32.19 23.70 7.65
C ARG A 223 31.04 24.47 7.04
N GLU A 224 31.37 25.47 6.23
CA GLU A 224 30.51 25.93 5.14
C GLU A 224 30.26 24.72 4.25
N HIS A 225 29.36 23.84 4.69
CA HIS A 225 28.71 22.90 3.83
C HIS A 225 27.81 23.76 2.93
N LYS A 226 28.38 24.28 1.84
CA LYS A 226 27.70 24.22 0.56
C LYS A 226 27.43 22.74 0.31
N VAL A 227 26.41 22.20 0.98
CA VAL A 227 25.69 21.04 0.51
C VAL A 227 25.15 21.52 -0.82
N LYS A 228 25.87 21.25 -1.91
CA LYS A 228 25.21 21.07 -3.19
C LYS A 228 24.16 20.02 -2.88
N THR A 229 22.92 20.46 -2.77
CA THR A 229 21.74 19.61 -2.74
C THR A 229 21.82 18.79 -4.01
N GLY A 230 22.45 17.62 -3.92
CA GLY A 230 22.53 16.71 -5.04
C GLY A 230 21.13 16.17 -5.34
N PRO A 231 20.89 15.72 -6.58
CA PRO A 231 19.61 15.14 -7.00
C PRO A 231 19.17 13.91 -6.20
N GLU A 232 20.03 13.35 -5.34
CA GLU A 232 19.71 12.25 -4.42
C GLU A 232 18.71 12.62 -3.31
N LYS A 233 18.72 13.87 -2.81
CA LYS A 233 17.74 14.29 -1.78
C LYS A 233 16.36 14.53 -2.37
N GLU A 234 16.30 15.04 -3.60
CA GLU A 234 15.06 15.22 -4.36
C GLU A 234 14.45 13.85 -4.73
N PHE A 235 15.27 12.90 -5.23
CA PHE A 235 14.81 11.53 -5.52
C PHE A 235 14.18 10.80 -4.32
N LYS A 236 14.79 10.92 -3.13
CA LYS A 236 14.27 10.29 -1.92
C LYS A 236 12.99 10.95 -1.41
N ALA A 237 12.86 12.27 -1.58
CA ALA A 237 11.63 12.99 -1.25
C ALA A 237 10.48 12.53 -2.15
N ASP A 238 10.71 12.46 -3.47
CA ASP A 238 9.68 12.02 -4.44
C ASP A 238 9.26 10.55 -4.23
N GLU A 239 10.20 9.66 -3.90
CA GLU A 239 9.89 8.26 -3.57
C GLU A 239 9.01 8.15 -2.31
N THR A 240 9.27 8.96 -1.28
CA THR A 240 8.45 8.97 -0.06
C THR A 240 7.03 9.50 -0.31
N VAL A 241 6.88 10.51 -1.18
CA VAL A 241 5.57 11.06 -1.57
C VAL A 241 4.77 10.02 -2.36
N LEU A 242 5.40 9.34 -3.32
CA LEU A 242 4.73 8.28 -4.10
C LEU A 242 4.32 7.08 -3.22
N ARG A 243 5.14 6.70 -2.24
CA ARG A 243 4.76 5.65 -1.27
C ARG A 243 3.60 6.06 -0.37
N GLN A 244 3.56 7.32 0.07
CA GLN A 244 2.44 7.85 0.83
C GLN A 244 1.15 7.85 0.00
N ARG A 245 1.23 8.27 -1.27
CA ARG A 245 0.09 8.24 -2.19
C ARG A 245 -0.40 6.81 -2.46
N LEU A 246 0.51 5.85 -2.59
CA LEU A 246 0.15 4.44 -2.74
C LEU A 246 -0.58 3.87 -1.51
N GLN A 247 -0.15 4.26 -0.29
CA GLN A 247 -0.88 3.89 0.94
C GLN A 247 -2.26 4.54 1.02
N GLU A 248 -2.39 5.78 0.55
CA GLU A 248 -3.66 6.48 0.46
C GLU A 248 -4.62 5.80 -0.53
N ILE A 249 -4.16 5.49 -1.74
CA ILE A 249 -4.94 4.74 -2.74
C ILE A 249 -5.38 3.39 -2.19
N HIS A 250 -4.48 2.66 -1.50
CA HIS A 250 -4.85 1.38 -0.90
C HIS A 250 -5.97 1.53 0.15
N ARG A 251 -5.92 2.60 0.95
CA ARG A 251 -6.97 2.94 1.92
C ARG A 251 -8.29 3.29 1.22
N GLU A 252 -8.25 4.12 0.18
CA GLU A 252 -9.43 4.50 -0.61
C GLU A 252 -10.06 3.28 -1.29
N LEU A 253 -9.25 2.42 -1.88
CA LEU A 253 -9.68 1.19 -2.53
C LEU A 253 -10.32 0.22 -1.53
N GLN A 254 -9.76 0.08 -0.33
CA GLN A 254 -10.40 -0.70 0.75
C GLN A 254 -11.75 -0.09 1.16
N LEU A 255 -11.84 1.24 1.28
CA LEU A 255 -13.10 1.92 1.61
C LEU A 255 -14.15 1.70 0.53
N VAL A 256 -13.82 1.89 -0.75
CA VAL A 256 -14.76 1.68 -1.86
C VAL A 256 -15.19 0.22 -1.96
N LYS A 257 -14.27 -0.75 -1.77
CA LYS A 257 -14.63 -2.18 -1.73
C LYS A 257 -15.52 -2.51 -0.54
N PHE A 258 -15.26 -1.91 0.63
CA PHE A 258 -16.10 -2.07 1.81
C PHE A 258 -17.49 -1.47 1.59
N GLU A 259 -17.59 -0.28 1.00
CA GLU A 259 -18.85 0.37 0.66
C GLU A 259 -19.65 -0.44 -0.36
N LYS A 260 -18.99 -0.96 -1.41
CA LYS A 260 -19.62 -1.87 -2.37
C LYS A 260 -20.15 -3.14 -1.68
N THR A 261 -19.37 -3.74 -0.79
CA THR A 261 -19.78 -4.94 -0.04
C THR A 261 -20.93 -4.64 0.91
N ARG A 262 -20.88 -3.50 1.61
CA ARG A 262 -21.94 -3.03 2.50
C ARG A 262 -23.23 -2.74 1.72
N PHE A 263 -23.12 -2.13 0.55
CA PHE A 263 -24.25 -1.89 -0.36
C PHE A 263 -24.89 -3.21 -0.80
N MET A 264 -24.07 -4.19 -1.21
CA MET A 264 -24.54 -5.53 -1.60
C MET A 264 -25.15 -6.34 -0.44
N ARG A 265 -24.69 -6.10 0.80
CA ARG A 265 -25.19 -6.79 2.01
C ARG A 265 -26.43 -6.12 2.60
N SER A 266 -26.64 -4.83 2.32
CA SER A 266 -27.89 -4.13 2.66
C SER A 266 -29.01 -4.54 1.72
N ARG A 267 -30.27 -4.40 2.14
CA ARG A 267 -31.41 -4.56 1.21
C ARG A 267 -31.25 -3.53 0.09
N VAL A 268 -31.06 -4.01 -1.13
CA VAL A 268 -30.80 -3.12 -2.25
C VAL A 268 -32.08 -2.37 -2.58
N ARG A 269 -32.04 -1.05 -2.39
CA ARG A 269 -33.08 -0.13 -2.85
C ARG A 269 -33.00 -0.05 -4.37
N LEU A 270 -33.99 -0.64 -5.03
CA LEU A 270 -34.12 -0.57 -6.49
C LEU A 270 -34.72 0.81 -6.85
N GLY A 271 -33.94 1.89 -6.85
CA GLY A 271 -34.41 3.21 -7.24
C GLY A 271 -33.27 4.08 -7.78
N TRP A 272 -33.52 4.83 -8.86
CA TRP A 272 -32.49 5.63 -9.53
C TRP A 272 -32.22 6.98 -8.83
N ARG A 273 -33.16 7.48 -8.01
CA ARG A 273 -33.12 8.85 -7.47
C ARG A 273 -32.64 8.99 -6.02
N SER A 274 -32.30 7.90 -5.33
CA SER A 274 -31.96 7.93 -3.89
C SER A 274 -30.50 8.30 -3.58
N GLN A 275 -29.70 8.72 -4.56
CA GLN A 275 -28.27 9.04 -4.37
C GLN A 275 -27.90 10.45 -4.85
N ARG A 276 -28.78 11.42 -4.63
CA ARG A 276 -28.37 12.82 -4.48
C ARG A 276 -28.27 13.16 -3.00
#